data_AF-A0A1G6PRN2-F1
#
_entry.id   AF-A0A1G6PRN2-F1
#
_cell.length_a   1.000
_cell.length_b   1.000
_cell.length_c   1.000
_cell.angle_alpha   90.00
_cell.angle_beta   90.00
_cell.angle_gamma   90.00
#
_symmetry.space_group_name_H-M   'P 1'
#
loop_
_entity.id
_entity.type
_entity.pdbx_description
1 polymer ?
#
loop_
_entity_poly.entity_id
_entity_poly.type
_entity_poly.pdbx_seq_one_letter_code
_entity_poly.pdbx_strand_id
1 'polypeptide(L)'
;MTKIVKRRLEIAGQSANEDRMLAMIAALASELTVTRERLDTVERLAEAAGLFDRAAIEGFSPQAGQVAERDGIRRRIIDRVFRPIKDAAATLAEGA
;
A
#
# COMPACT_ATOMS: atom_id res chain seq x y z
N MET A 1 35.39 17.57 -9.03
CA MET A 1 34.11 17.23 -8.37
C MET A 1 34.06 15.73 -8.15
N THR A 2 34.31 15.26 -6.93
CA THR A 2 34.41 13.84 -6.60
C THR A 2 33.00 13.26 -6.45
N LYS A 3 32.62 12.31 -7.33
CA LYS A 3 31.35 11.58 -7.22
C LYS A 3 31.38 10.72 -5.95
N ILE A 4 30.60 11.10 -4.95
CA ILE A 4 30.33 10.24 -3.79
C ILE A 4 29.40 9.12 -4.29
N VAL A 5 29.99 7.96 -4.57
CA VAL A 5 29.23 6.73 -4.77
C VAL A 5 28.77 6.29 -3.38
N LYS A 6 27.49 6.51 -3.04
CA LYS A 6 26.90 5.97 -1.82
C LYS A 6 26.95 4.44 -1.91
N ARG A 7 27.99 3.84 -1.32
CA ARG A 7 28.06 2.39 -1.14
C ARG A 7 26.87 2.00 -0.26
N ARG A 8 25.98 1.17 -0.80
CA ARG A 8 24.88 0.60 -0.02
C ARG A 8 25.53 -0.18 1.12
N LEU A 9 25.24 0.20 2.37
CA LEU A 9 25.71 -0.55 3.53
C LEU A 9 24.91 -1.85 3.54
N GLU A 10 25.52 -2.92 3.04
CA GLU A 10 24.95 -4.26 3.14
C GLU A 10 24.93 -4.64 4.62
N ILE A 11 23.74 -4.86 5.17
CA ILE A 11 23.58 -5.37 6.53
C ILE A 11 24.04 -6.83 6.49
N ALA A 12 25.05 -7.16 7.29
CA ALA A 12 25.63 -8.51 7.28
C ALA A 12 24.55 -9.57 7.53
N GLY A 13 24.36 -10.48 6.57
CA GLY A 13 23.37 -11.55 6.63
C GLY A 13 22.02 -11.24 5.97
N GLN A 14 21.79 -10.03 5.45
CA GLN A 14 20.64 -9.73 4.60
C GLN A 14 21.02 -9.82 3.12
N SER A 15 20.23 -10.59 2.37
CA SER A 15 20.30 -10.59 0.92
C SER A 15 19.82 -9.24 0.37
N ALA A 16 20.36 -8.82 -0.77
CA ALA A 16 19.87 -7.62 -1.46
C ALA A 16 18.36 -7.66 -1.78
N ASN A 17 17.73 -8.83 -1.77
CA ASN A 17 16.30 -9.01 -1.94
C ASN A 17 15.51 -8.71 -0.64
N GLU A 18 16.04 -9.05 0.53
CA GLU A 18 15.44 -8.71 1.82
C GLU A 18 15.47 -7.21 2.08
N ASP A 19 16.59 -6.54 1.76
CA ASP A 19 16.71 -5.08 1.82
C ASP A 19 15.66 -4.38 0.95
N ARG A 20 15.48 -4.86 -0.29
CA ARG A 20 14.48 -4.33 -1.22
C ARG A 20 13.06 -4.56 -0.71
N MET A 21 12.78 -5.75 -0.19
CA MET A 21 11.49 -6.09 0.39
C MET A 21 11.16 -5.20 1.59
N LEU A 22 12.13 -4.97 2.48
CA LEU A 22 11.96 -4.08 3.62
C LEU A 22 11.71 -2.63 3.19
N ALA A 23 12.45 -2.14 2.18
CA ALA A 23 12.22 -0.80 1.62
C ALA A 23 10.82 -0.67 1.00
N MET A 24 10.33 -1.70 0.28
CA MET A 24 8.97 -1.73 -0.26
C MET A 24 7.92 -1.69 0.85
N ILE A 25 8.10 -2.49 1.91
CA ILE A 25 7.19 -2.53 3.06
C ILE A 25 7.17 -1.18 3.77
N ALA A 26 8.34 -0.56 4.00
CA ALA A 26 8.45 0.74 4.62
C ALA A 26 7.72 1.82 3.81
N ALA A 27 7.92 1.84 2.48
CA ALA A 27 7.22 2.77 1.59
C ALA A 27 5.70 2.57 1.63
N LEU A 28 5.22 1.32 1.58
CA LEU A 28 3.79 1.01 1.68
C LEU A 28 3.21 1.41 3.05
N ALA A 29 3.96 1.21 4.13
CA ALA A 29 3.55 1.62 5.47
C ALA A 29 3.43 3.15 5.56
N SER A 30 4.38 3.90 4.99
CA SER A 30 4.30 5.37 4.95
C SER A 30 3.06 5.86 4.19
N GLU A 31 2.78 5.30 3.00
CA GLU A 31 1.58 5.64 2.22
C GLU A 31 0.28 5.27 2.94
N LEU A 32 0.27 4.14 3.65
CA LEU A 32 -0.88 3.72 4.47
C LEU A 32 -1.11 4.68 5.64
N THR A 33 -0.05 5.12 6.32
CA THR A 33 -0.14 6.10 7.41
C THR A 33 -0.74 7.41 6.92
N VAL A 34 -0.22 7.98 5.82
CA VAL A 34 -0.75 9.21 5.22
C VAL A 34 -2.23 9.04 4.83
N THR A 35 -2.59 7.88 4.28
CA THR A 35 -3.99 7.58 3.93
C THR A 35 -4.88 7.53 5.17
N ARG A 36 -4.42 6.92 6.27
CA ARG A 36 -5.16 6.85 7.54
C ARG A 36 -5.34 8.22 8.18
N GLU A 37 -4.32 9.06 8.17
CA GLU A 37 -4.39 10.44 8.67
C GLU A 37 -5.38 11.28 7.87
N ARG A 38 -5.36 11.15 6.54
CA ARG A 38 -6.33 11.82 5.67
C ARG A 38 -7.76 11.33 5.93
N LEU A 39 -7.97 10.04 6.17
CA LEU A 39 -9.28 9.51 6.54
C LEU A 39 -9.76 10.07 7.88
N ASP A 40 -8.93 10.05 8.93
CA ASP A 40 -9.28 10.64 10.25
C ASP A 40 -9.66 12.13 10.10
N THR A 41 -8.93 12.88 9.25
CA THR A 41 -9.25 14.27 8.94
C THR A 41 -10.63 14.40 8.30
N VAL A 42 -10.95 13.58 7.29
CA VAL A 42 -12.26 13.58 6.63
C VAL A 42 -13.38 13.25 7.60
N GLU A 43 -13.19 12.25 8.47
CA GLU A 43 -14.18 11.85 9.47
C GLU A 43 -14.48 13.00 10.46
N ARG A 44 -13.43 13.68 10.95
CA ARG A 44 -13.59 14.84 11.85
C ARG A 44 -14.29 16.01 11.17
N LEU A 45 -13.95 16.29 9.91
CA LEU A 45 -14.59 17.37 9.16
C LEU A 45 -16.06 17.05 8.86
N ALA A 46 -16.39 15.80 8.56
CA ALA A 46 -17.76 15.36 8.33
C ALA A 46 -18.62 15.48 9.61
N GLU A 47 -18.06 15.08 10.76
CA GLU A 47 -18.72 15.20 12.06
C GLU A 47 -18.93 16.68 12.45
N ALA A 48 -17.89 17.52 12.29
CA ALA A 48 -17.99 18.95 12.53
C ALA A 48 -19.00 19.67 11.61
N ALA A 49 -19.19 19.16 10.39
CA ALA A 49 -20.18 19.65 9.45
C ALA A 49 -21.59 19.06 9.67
N GLY A 50 -21.76 18.15 10.63
CA GLY A 50 -23.04 17.50 10.94
C GLY A 50 -23.52 16.49 9.88
N LEU A 51 -22.62 15.92 9.08
CA LEU A 51 -22.96 14.98 8.01
C LEU A 51 -23.17 13.55 8.54
N PHE A 52 -22.19 13.03 9.26
CA PHE A 52 -22.22 11.74 9.93
C PHE A 52 -21.14 11.69 11.02
N ASP A 53 -21.33 10.84 12.03
CA ASP A 53 -20.33 10.58 13.05
C ASP A 53 -19.51 9.31 12.72
N ARG A 54 -18.49 9.04 13.54
CA ARG A 54 -17.66 7.83 13.39
C ARG A 54 -18.45 6.53 13.57
N ALA A 55 -19.51 6.54 14.39
CA ALA A 55 -20.33 5.36 14.61
C ALA A 55 -21.11 4.95 13.35
N ALA A 56 -21.53 5.92 12.54
CA ALA A 56 -22.14 5.67 11.24
C ALA A 56 -21.20 4.94 10.27
N ILE A 57 -19.89 5.18 10.36
CA ILE A 57 -18.87 4.48 9.54
C ILE A 57 -18.71 3.04 10.00
N GLU A 58 -18.55 2.81 11.31
CA GLU A 58 -18.40 1.46 11.88
C GLU A 58 -19.66 0.61 11.66
N GLY A 59 -20.84 1.23 11.67
CA GLY A 59 -22.11 0.59 11.37
C GLY A 59 -22.44 0.48 9.87
N PHE A 60 -21.60 1.02 8.98
CA PHE A 60 -21.91 1.07 7.55
C PHE A 60 -21.89 -0.34 6.93
N SER A 61 -23.05 -0.74 6.39
CA SER A 61 -23.19 -1.98 5.62
C SER A 61 -23.38 -1.67 4.14
N PRO A 62 -22.40 -2.00 3.27
CA PRO A 62 -22.51 -1.73 1.84
C PRO A 62 -23.61 -2.58 1.20
N GLN A 63 -24.39 -1.97 0.32
CA GLN A 63 -25.34 -2.68 -0.53
C GLN A 63 -24.61 -3.51 -1.60
N ALA A 64 -25.30 -4.47 -2.23
CA ALA A 64 -24.69 -5.43 -3.16
C ALA A 64 -23.84 -4.76 -4.28
N GLY A 65 -24.30 -3.63 -4.84
CA GLY A 65 -23.54 -2.88 -5.84
C GLY A 65 -22.24 -2.28 -5.28
N GLN A 66 -22.28 -1.72 -4.08
CA GLN A 66 -21.12 -1.14 -3.40
C GLN A 66 -20.11 -2.21 -3.02
N VAL A 67 -20.56 -3.43 -2.69
CA VAL A 67 -19.67 -4.58 -2.45
C VAL A 67 -18.88 -4.92 -3.72
N ALA A 68 -19.55 -5.03 -4.87
CA ALA A 68 -18.89 -5.33 -6.14
C ALA A 68 -17.87 -4.26 -6.55
N GLU A 69 -18.19 -2.98 -6.35
CA GLU A 69 -17.26 -1.88 -6.58
C GLU A 69 -16.02 -1.98 -5.67
N ARG A 70 -16.22 -2.25 -4.38
CA ARG A 70 -15.13 -2.43 -3.40
C ARG A 70 -14.26 -3.64 -3.75
N ASP A 71 -14.85 -4.73 -4.23
CA ASP A 71 -14.11 -5.90 -4.69
C ASP A 71 -13.27 -5.58 -5.93
N GLY A 72 -13.81 -4.80 -6.87
CA GLY A 72 -13.07 -4.29 -8.01
C GLY A 72 -11.88 -3.41 -7.60
N ILE A 73 -12.07 -2.53 -6.62
CA ILE A 73 -10.98 -1.72 -6.04
C ILE A 73 -9.92 -2.63 -5.40
N ARG A 74 -10.34 -3.60 -4.58
CA ARG A 74 -9.43 -4.54 -3.88
C ARG A 74 -8.57 -5.31 -4.87
N ARG A 75 -9.18 -5.88 -5.92
CA ARG A 75 -8.46 -6.60 -6.98
C ARG A 75 -7.40 -5.73 -7.65
N ARG A 76 -7.75 -4.49 -8.03
CA ARG A 76 -6.81 -3.55 -8.64
C ARG A 76 -5.62 -3.22 -7.73
N ILE A 77 -5.85 -3.04 -6.44
CA ILE A 77 -4.79 -2.77 -5.47
C ILE A 77 -3.87 -3.99 -5.34
N ILE A 78 -4.45 -5.18 -5.16
CA ILE A 78 -3.69 -6.45 -5.11
C ILE A 78 -2.86 -6.61 -6.39
N ASP A 79 -3.47 -6.47 -7.56
CA ASP A 79 -2.75 -6.61 -8.83
C ASP A 79 -1.58 -5.62 -8.96
N ARG A 80 -1.78 -4.37 -8.52
CA ARG A 80 -0.71 -3.36 -8.53
C ARG A 80 0.43 -3.69 -7.57
N VAL A 81 0.12 -4.15 -6.36
CA VAL A 81 1.11 -4.51 -5.33
C VAL A 81 1.90 -5.76 -5.73
N PHE A 82 1.23 -6.76 -6.30
CA PHE A 82 1.85 -8.03 -6.66
C PHE A 82 2.48 -8.05 -8.05
N ARG A 83 2.27 -7.03 -8.89
CA ARG A 83 2.86 -6.95 -10.23
C ARG A 83 4.38 -7.22 -10.25
N PRO A 84 5.23 -6.60 -9.40
CA PRO A 84 6.67 -6.87 -9.43
C PRO A 84 7.03 -8.34 -9.19
N ILE A 85 6.25 -9.03 -8.35
CA ILE A 85 6.45 -10.46 -8.07
C ILE A 85 6.00 -11.30 -9.27
N LYS A 86 4.85 -10.97 -9.88
CA LYS A 86 4.35 -11.63 -11.09
C LYS A 86 5.33 -11.49 -12.25
N ASP A 87 5.89 -10.30 -12.46
CA ASP A 87 6.85 -10.01 -13.53
C ASP A 87 8.18 -10.77 -13.30
N ALA A 88 8.66 -10.80 -12.04
CA ALA A 88 9.85 -11.58 -11.68
C ALA A 88 9.64 -13.09 -11.88
N ALA A 89 8.47 -13.62 -11.51
CA ALA A 89 8.13 -15.03 -11.73
C ALA A 89 8.02 -15.37 -13.23
N ALA A 90 7.43 -14.50 -14.05
CA ALA A 90 7.34 -14.69 -15.50
C ALA A 90 8.74 -14.71 -16.16
N THR A 91 9.62 -13.79 -15.77
CA THR A 91 11.00 -13.73 -16.28
C THR A 91 11.78 -15.02 -15.94
N LEU A 92 11.57 -15.59 -14.74
CA LEU A 92 12.19 -16.86 -14.34
C LEU A 92 11.63 -18.06 -15.13
N ALA A 93 10.34 -18.04 -15.46
CA ALA A 93 9.71 -19.09 -16.25
C ALA A 93 10.11 -19.04 -17.74
N GLU A 94 10.42 -17.85 -18.27
CA GLU A 94 10.90 -17.67 -19.65
C GLU A 94 12.40 -18.00 -19.82
N GLY A 95 13.15 -18.03 -18.71
CA GLY A 95 14.58 -18.37 -18.68
C GLY A 95 14.91 -19.81 -18.32
N ALA A 96 13.91 -20.68 -18.14
CA ALA A 96 14.02 -22.12 -17.84
C ALA A 96 13.56 -22.96 -19.03
#